data_AF-A0A2J6H4A5-F1
#
_entry.id   AF-A0A2J6H4A5-F1
#
_cell.length_a   1.000
_cell.length_b   1.000
_cell.length_c   1.000
_cell.angle_alpha   90.00
_cell.angle_beta   90.00
_cell.angle_gamma   90.00
#
_symmetry.space_group_name_H-M   'P 1'
#
loop_
_entity.id
_entity.type
_entity.pdbx_description
1 polymer ?
#
loop_
_entity_poly.entity_id
_entity_poly.type
_entity_poly.pdbx_seq_one_letter_code
_entity_poly.pdbx_strand_id
1 'polypeptide(L)' 'MIADTFIRRPVTAIVISLVILIVGTLAISNLPIAQYPDITPPTVQITGNYTGADALTVEQTVATP' A
#
# COMPACT_ATOMS: atom_id res chain seq x y z
N MET A 1 -14.18 -21.69 -30.35
CA MET A 1 -14.23 -22.91 -29.51
C MET A 1 -14.45 -22.61 -28.02
N ILE A 2 -13.74 -21.64 -27.43
CA ILE A 2 -13.85 -21.31 -26.00
C ILE A 2 -15.23 -20.74 -25.63
N ALA A 3 -15.72 -19.75 -26.40
CA ALA A 3 -17.04 -19.14 -26.19
C ALA A 3 -18.21 -20.14 -26.33
N ASP A 4 -18.10 -21.09 -27.26
CA ASP A 4 -19.12 -22.12 -27.51
C ASP A 4 -19.38 -22.98 -26.27
N THR A 5 -18.33 -23.26 -25.49
CA THR A 5 -18.40 -24.06 -24.25
C THR A 5 -19.21 -23.32 -23.16
N PHE A 6 -19.04 -22.01 -23.02
CA PHE A 6 -19.77 -21.18 -22.07
C PHE A 6 -21.23 -20.96 -22.48
N ILE A 7 -21.52 -20.90 -23.79
CA ILE A 7 -22.88 -20.76 -24.32
C ILE A 7 -23.68 -22.06 -24.13
N ARG A 8 -23.08 -23.23 -24.38
CA ARG A 8 -23.75 -24.53 -24.28
C ARG A 8 -23.97 -25.00 -22.84
N ARG A 9 -23.20 -24.48 -21.86
CA ARG A 9 -23.37 -24.78 -20.43
C ARG A 9 -23.60 -23.48 -19.64
N PRO A 10 -24.84 -22.94 -19.66
CA PRO A 10 -25.15 -21.65 -19.03
C PRO A 10 -24.89 -21.62 -17.52
N VAL A 11 -25.04 -22.77 -16.84
CA VAL A 11 -24.80 -22.87 -15.39
C VAL A 11 -23.34 -22.56 -15.03
N THR A 12 -22.36 -23.08 -15.78
CA THR A 12 -20.94 -22.83 -15.48
C THR A 12 -20.53 -21.38 -15.75
N ALA A 13 -21.14 -20.73 -16.75
CA ALA A 13 -20.90 -19.32 -17.05
C ALA A 13 -21.42 -18.41 -15.92
N ILE A 14 -22.61 -18.70 -15.39
CA ILE A 14 -23.20 -17.95 -14.27
C ILE A 14 -22.36 -18.12 -13.00
N VAL A 15 -21.90 -19.34 -12.69
CA VAL A 15 -21.07 -19.59 -11.52
C VAL A 15 -19.76 -18.79 -11.57
N ILE A 16 -19.07 -18.75 -12.71
CA ILE A 16 -17.83 -17.98 -12.86
C ILE A 16 -18.09 -16.47 -12.70
N SER A 17 -19.17 -15.96 -13.29
CA SER A 17 -19.57 -14.57 -13.12
C SER A 17 -19.81 -14.22 -11.64
N LEU A 18 -20.50 -15.10 -10.92
CA LEU A 18 -20.73 -14.96 -9.47
C LEU A 18 -19.44 -14.98 -8.67
N VAL A 19 -18.52 -15.89 -8.98
CA VAL A 19 -17.20 -15.96 -8.33
C VAL A 19 -16.43 -14.67 -8.54
N ILE A 20 -16.40 -14.13 -9.76
CA ILE A 20 -15.72 -12.86 -10.07
C ILE A 20 -16.35 -11.70 -9.27
N LEU A 21 -17.67 -11.67 -9.16
CA LEU A 21 -18.40 -10.63 -8.43
C LEU A 21 -18.11 -10.69 -6.93
N ILE A 22 -18.12 -11.89 -6.34
CA ILE A 22 -17.79 -12.09 -4.92
C ILE A 22 -16.34 -11.72 -4.62
N VAL A 23 -15.39 -12.16 -5.46
CA VAL A 23 -13.97 -11.82 -5.29
C VAL A 23 -13.75 -10.31 -5.47
N GLY A 24 -14.39 -9.69 -6.47
CA GLY A 24 -14.29 -8.25 -6.71
C GLY A 24 -14.83 -7.42 -5.56
N THR A 25 -15.98 -7.80 -4.99
CA THR A 25 -16.56 -7.09 -3.84
C THR A 25 -15.68 -7.19 -2.59
N LEU A 26 -15.11 -8.36 -2.31
CA LEU A 26 -14.14 -8.54 -1.22
C LEU A 26 -12.86 -7.74 -1.44
N ALA A 27 -12.37 -7.65 -2.68
CA ALA A 27 -11.18 -6.88 -3.01
C ALA A 27 -11.38 -5.37 -2.80
N ILE A 28 -12.55 -4.84 -3.15
CA ILE A 28 -12.90 -3.43 -2.94
C ILE A 28 -12.90 -3.08 -1.45
N SER A 29 -13.47 -3.95 -0.60
CA SER A 29 -13.50 -3.71 0.85
C SER A 29 -12.13 -3.78 1.52
N ASN A 30 -11.19 -4.55 0.95
CA ASN A 30 -9.84 -4.70 1.48
C ASN A 30 -8.82 -3.70 0.92
N LEU A 31 -9.21 -2.88 -0.06
CA LEU A 31 -8.28 -1.94 -0.69
C LEU A 31 -8.05 -0.73 0.24
N PRO A 32 -6.80 -0.43 0.62
CA PRO A 32 -6.50 0.74 1.43
C PRO A 32 -6.79 2.02 0.63
N ILE A 33 -7.56 2.91 1.23
CA ILE A 33 -7.93 4.20 0.64
C ILE A 33 -6.90 5.23 1.10
N ALA A 34 -6.04 5.69 0.20
CA ALA A 34 -5.10 6.79 0.42
C ALA A 34 -5.47 7.96 -0.52
N GLN A 35 -5.43 9.20 -0.01
CA GLN A 35 -5.74 10.40 -0.83
C GLN A 35 -4.64 10.70 -1.86
N TYR A 36 -3.40 10.36 -1.52
CA TYR A 36 -2.25 10.42 -2.41
C TYR A 36 -1.46 9.12 -2.23
N PRO A 37 -0.89 8.56 -3.30
CA PRO A 37 0.12 7.52 -3.14
C PRO A 37 1.32 8.08 -2.35
N ASP A 38 2.15 7.21 -1.77
CA ASP A 38 3.38 7.62 -1.08
C ASP A 38 4.35 8.30 -2.07
N ILE A 39 4.15 9.60 -2.28
CA ILE A 39 4.93 10.49 -3.14
C ILE A 39 5.91 11.35 -2.33
N THR A 40 5.74 11.40 -1.02
CA THR A 40 6.66 12.10 -0.12
C THR A 40 7.88 11.22 0.15
N PRO A 41 9.12 11.76 0.00
CA PRO A 41 10.32 11.04 0.42
C PRO A 41 10.17 10.61 1.88
N PRO A 42 10.47 9.34 2.23
CA PRO A 42 10.43 8.92 3.62
C PRO A 42 11.47 9.73 4.41
N THR A 43 11.01 10.61 5.30
CA THR A 43 11.89 11.39 6.16
C THR A 43 12.19 10.60 7.43
N VAL A 44 13.46 10.30 7.66
CA VAL A 44 13.91 9.73 8.93
C VAL A 44 14.37 10.88 9.82
N GLN A 45 13.65 11.14 10.91
CA GLN A 45 14.02 12.16 11.88
C GLN A 45 14.83 11.52 13.01
N ILE A 46 16.12 11.86 13.09
CA ILE A 46 16.98 11.47 14.22
C ILE A 46 17.02 12.63 15.21
N THR A 47 16.55 12.40 16.44
CA THR A 47 16.65 13.37 17.54
C THR A 47 17.79 12.98 18.47
N GLY A 48 18.70 13.92 18.72
CA GLY A 48 19.78 13.79 19.68
C GLY A 48 19.80 15.01 20.58
N ASN A 49 19.88 14.80 21.90
CA ASN A 49 19.91 15.89 22.87
C ASN A 49 21.21 15.83 23.67
N TYR A 50 21.99 16.91 23.62
CA TYR A 50 23.22 17.06 24.41
C TYR A 50 23.13 18.33 25.24
N THR A 51 22.71 18.17 26.50
CA THR A 51 22.45 19.28 27.41
C THR A 51 23.75 19.93 27.88
N GLY A 52 23.88 21.24 27.65
CA GLY A 52 25.02 22.05 28.10
C GLY A 52 26.16 22.25 27.08
N ALA A 53 25.98 21.86 25.82
CA ALA A 53 26.93 22.18 24.74
C ALA A 53 26.47 23.35 23.88
N ASP A 54 27.43 24.13 23.39
CA ASP A 54 27.20 25.13 22.35
C ASP A 54 26.74 24.46 21.06
N ALA A 55 25.97 25.19 20.25
CA ALA A 55 25.37 24.69 19.01
C ALA A 55 26.40 24.03 18.07
N LEU A 56 27.60 24.61 17.98
CA LEU A 56 28.73 24.07 17.21
C LEU A 56 29.18 22.68 17.69
N THR A 57 29.21 22.44 18.99
CA THR A 57 29.65 21.17 19.57
C THR A 57 28.57 20.09 19.42
N VAL A 58 27.29 20.46 19.51
CA VAL A 58 26.18 19.50 19.27
C VAL A 58 26.17 19.05 17.80
N GLU A 59 26.35 19.96 16.86
CA GLU A 59 26.44 19.61 15.43
C GLU A 59 27.63 18.68 15.12
N GLN A 60 28.81 18.99 15.67
CA GLN A 60 30.04 18.23 15.39
C GLN A 60 30.11 16.85 16.06
N THR A 61 29.34 16.62 17.13
CA THR A 61 29.47 15.38 17.93
C THR A 61 28.22 14.49 17.88
N VAL A 62 27.05 15.06 17.57
CA VAL A 62 25.76 14.33 17.56
C VAL A 62 25.18 14.20 16.15
N ALA A 63 25.36 15.20 15.29
CA ALA A 63 24.90 15.15 13.90
C ALA A 63 25.93 14.55 12.92
N THR A 64 27.21 14.51 13.32
CA THR A 64 28.33 13.99 12.50
C THR A 64 29.17 12.85 13.13
N PRO A 65 28.60 11.84 13.83
CA PRO A 65 29.24 10.54 13.95
C PRO A 65 28.97 9.60 12.76
#